data_AF-A0A2N1MSY4-F1
#
_entry.id   AF-A0A2N1MSY4-F1
#
_cell.length_a   1.000
_cell.length_b   1.000
_cell.length_c   1.000
_cell.angle_alpha   90.00
_cell.angle_beta   90.00
_cell.angle_gamma   90.00
#
_symmetry.space_group_name_H-M   'P 1'
#
loop_
_entity.id
_entity.type
_entity.pdbx_description
1 polymer ?
#
loop_
_entity_poly.entity_id
_entity_poly.type
_entity_poly.pdbx_seq_one_letter_code
_entity_poly.pdbx_strand_id
1 'polypeptide(L)'
;MHQKEIYISIYKNYTSNDLEFDIDIKSSELNVIGTKRNIEELNNNSCENNNYISKELEFDIDIESKSNVLGTKRNIEELNINSYENNEYQDTSPTKTAKALDDYVLLGRSGLRVSPLCLGTATFGEQWGIGANKEESKKVFDLYYERGGNFFDTACNYNDGEGERFLGDYVSDKRSDVVIATKYTCNTTSMQKDVRLNPNLGGNHRKSLVENLNESLKRLNMSYVDILYVHIYEFRTPIEEIMRSLDDAVRSGKVLYVAASNFPSWALARANTFAELRGWSSFIGLQTRYSLLDRSLEFDLQPACAELDVGIIPWGAVAEGFLTGKHTRESAANLKSEHRSHKVADHSKVEKNWKILDDGITVSKETGRTPVQVAMNSTKTWNYFSFNWC
;
A
#
# COMPACT_ATOMS: atom_id res chain seq x y z
N MET A 1 4.06 1.56 -38.64
CA MET A 1 4.07 2.86 -37.94
C MET A 1 4.10 2.57 -36.45
N HIS A 2 5.24 2.77 -35.79
CA HIS A 2 5.32 2.67 -34.33
C HIS A 2 4.77 3.96 -33.72
N GLN A 3 3.71 3.86 -32.91
CA GLN A 3 3.30 4.95 -32.03
C GLN A 3 4.34 5.09 -30.92
N LYS A 4 4.99 6.25 -30.83
CA LYS A 4 5.69 6.67 -29.63
C LYS A 4 4.72 7.51 -28.81
N GLU A 5 4.49 7.15 -27.56
CA GLU A 5 3.71 7.98 -26.62
C GLU A 5 4.54 9.21 -26.25
N ILE A 6 3.96 10.40 -26.44
CA ILE A 6 4.53 11.67 -26.00
C ILE A 6 3.76 12.07 -24.74
N TYR A 7 4.47 12.23 -23.63
CA TYR A 7 3.89 12.71 -22.38
C TYR A 7 4.05 14.22 -22.31
N ILE A 8 2.94 14.96 -22.24
CA ILE A 8 2.93 16.42 -22.09
C ILE A 8 2.45 16.74 -20.67
N SER A 9 3.26 17.47 -19.90
CA SER A 9 2.86 17.94 -18.57
C SER A 9 2.49 19.42 -18.64
N ILE A 10 1.29 19.78 -18.19
CA ILE A 10 0.79 21.16 -18.18
C ILE A 10 0.73 21.66 -16.75
N TYR A 11 1.37 22.79 -16.47
CA TYR A 11 1.31 23.44 -15.16
C TYR A 11 0.82 24.88 -15.29
N LYS A 12 0.02 25.32 -14.32
CA LYS A 12 -0.43 26.71 -14.23
C LYS A 12 0.50 27.47 -13.29
N ASN A 13 1.19 28.49 -13.81
CA ASN A 13 2.01 29.37 -13.00
C ASN A 13 1.13 30.44 -12.35
N TYR A 14 1.09 30.52 -11.01
CA TYR A 14 0.12 31.36 -10.28
C TYR A 14 0.55 32.83 -10.13
N THR A 15 1.67 33.23 -10.74
CA THR A 15 2.22 34.60 -10.63
C THR A 15 2.03 35.47 -11.87
N SER A 16 1.47 34.94 -12.96
CA SER A 16 1.01 35.72 -14.12
C SER A 16 -0.36 35.21 -14.60
N ASN A 17 -1.14 36.06 -15.25
CA ASN A 17 -2.41 35.67 -15.89
C ASN A 17 -2.19 34.94 -17.23
N ASP A 18 -0.95 34.58 -17.56
CA ASP A 18 -0.59 33.90 -18.80
C ASP A 18 -0.41 32.40 -18.55
N LEU A 19 -0.99 31.57 -19.41
CA LEU A 19 -0.72 30.13 -19.47
C LEU A 19 0.60 29.92 -20.23
N GLU A 20 1.66 29.52 -19.53
CA GLU A 20 2.90 29.03 -20.14
C GLU A 20 2.89 27.50 -20.21
N PHE A 21 3.41 26.96 -21.31
CA PHE A 21 3.52 25.51 -21.56
C PHE A 21 4.98 25.17 -21.81
N ASP A 22 5.52 24.19 -21.08
CA ASP A 22 6.80 23.56 -21.37
C ASP A 22 6.53 22.12 -21.84
N ILE A 23 7.14 21.73 -22.96
CA ILE A 23 7.03 20.38 -23.52
C ILE A 23 8.35 19.67 -23.28
N ASP A 24 8.37 18.73 -22.33
CA ASP A 24 9.55 17.92 -22.03
C ASP A 24 9.44 16.54 -22.71
N ILE A 25 10.26 16.30 -23.74
CA ILE A 25 10.24 15.04 -24.51
C ILE A 25 11.43 14.20 -24.08
N LYS A 26 11.19 13.15 -23.29
CA LYS A 26 12.22 12.13 -22.99
C LYS A 26 12.43 11.20 -24.20
N SER A 27 13.24 11.65 -25.16
CA SER A 27 13.91 10.76 -26.10
C SER A 27 15.30 11.31 -26.38
N SER A 28 16.33 10.46 -26.32
CA SER A 28 17.74 10.84 -26.37
C SER A 28 18.23 11.46 -27.69
N GLU A 29 17.36 11.71 -28.69
CA GLU A 29 17.80 12.18 -30.01
C GLU A 29 16.86 13.18 -30.73
N LEU A 30 15.95 13.90 -30.05
CA LEU A 30 15.08 14.87 -30.71
C LEU A 30 15.03 16.23 -30.00
N ASN A 31 15.38 17.29 -30.72
CA ASN A 31 15.12 18.68 -30.32
C ASN A 31 13.83 19.16 -31.00
N VAL A 32 12.86 19.65 -30.22
CA VAL A 32 11.66 20.31 -30.73
C VAL A 32 11.78 21.82 -30.54
N ILE A 33 11.56 22.59 -31.60
CA ILE A 33 11.44 24.05 -31.58
C ILE A 33 10.03 24.38 -32.08
N GLY A 34 9.17 24.93 -31.22
CA GLY A 34 7.83 25.40 -31.58
C GLY A 34 7.64 26.88 -31.22
N THR A 35 7.16 27.69 -32.17
CA THR A 35 6.86 29.12 -31.98
C THR A 35 5.35 29.39 -31.88
N LYS A 36 4.99 30.32 -30.97
CA LYS A 36 3.67 30.96 -30.78
C LYS A 36 2.95 31.25 -32.11
N ARG A 37 1.76 30.66 -32.32
CA ARG A 37 0.72 31.23 -33.20
C ARG A 37 -0.67 31.10 -32.56
N ASN A 38 -1.18 32.27 -32.18
CA ASN A 38 -2.57 32.74 -32.03
C ASN A 38 -3.51 32.05 -31.03
N ILE A 39 -3.33 32.42 -29.75
CA ILE A 39 -4.39 32.42 -28.74
C ILE A 39 -5.18 33.73 -28.88
N GLU A 40 -6.06 33.82 -29.88
CA GLU A 40 -7.05 34.93 -29.95
C GLU A 40 -8.51 34.44 -30.07
N GLU A 41 -8.77 33.14 -30.23
CA GLU A 41 -10.13 32.59 -30.28
C GLU A 41 -10.65 32.01 -28.94
N LEU A 42 -9.82 31.95 -27.90
CA LEU A 42 -10.23 31.44 -26.57
C LEU A 42 -10.76 32.52 -25.61
N ASN A 43 -10.60 33.81 -25.94
CA ASN A 43 -10.95 34.92 -25.03
C ASN A 43 -12.33 35.54 -25.27
N ASN A 44 -13.05 35.16 -26.34
CA ASN A 44 -14.36 35.72 -26.66
C ASN A 44 -15.45 34.64 -26.57
N ASN A 45 -15.76 34.19 -25.36
CA ASN A 45 -17.11 33.89 -24.87
C ASN A 45 -17.05 33.09 -23.55
N SER A 46 -17.87 33.50 -22.58
CA SER A 46 -18.11 32.93 -21.25
C SER A 46 -17.12 33.28 -20.12
N CYS A 47 -17.02 34.58 -19.82
CA CYS A 47 -17.22 35.01 -18.44
C CYS A 47 -18.69 34.75 -18.09
N GLU A 48 -19.00 33.59 -17.50
CA GLU A 48 -20.15 33.30 -16.63
C GLU A 48 -20.31 31.78 -16.52
N ASN A 49 -20.23 31.27 -15.29
CA ASN A 49 -20.40 29.88 -14.83
C ASN A 49 -19.16 28.96 -14.85
N ASN A 50 -18.72 28.61 -13.63
CA ASN A 50 -17.72 27.60 -13.29
C ASN A 50 -18.16 26.18 -13.72
N ASN A 51 -17.92 25.81 -14.98
CA ASN A 51 -17.96 24.42 -15.43
C ASN A 51 -16.67 24.10 -16.21
N TYR A 52 -15.95 23.07 -15.78
CA TYR A 52 -14.81 22.51 -16.52
C TYR A 52 -15.32 21.91 -17.84
N ILE A 53 -14.93 22.51 -18.97
CA ILE A 53 -15.11 21.93 -20.31
C ILE A 53 -13.79 21.27 -20.68
N SER A 54 -13.76 19.93 -20.80
CA SER A 54 -12.68 19.24 -21.49
C SER A 54 -12.85 19.46 -22.99
N LYS A 55 -11.97 20.25 -23.61
CA LYS A 55 -11.81 20.25 -25.07
C LYS A 55 -10.58 19.42 -25.41
N GLU A 56 -10.74 18.44 -26.30
CA GLU A 56 -9.61 17.83 -27.00
C GLU A 56 -8.97 18.89 -27.89
N LEU A 57 -7.67 19.13 -27.70
CA LEU A 57 -6.86 19.96 -28.59
C LEU A 57 -6.01 18.99 -29.41
N GLU A 58 -6.31 18.89 -30.71
CA GLU A 58 -5.41 18.26 -31.68
C GLU A 58 -4.27 19.23 -31.99
N PHE A 59 -3.03 18.74 -31.90
CA PHE A 59 -1.84 19.46 -32.36
C PHE A 59 -1.23 18.72 -33.55
N ASP A 60 -1.10 19.39 -34.68
CA ASP A 60 -0.28 18.91 -35.80
C ASP A 60 1.20 19.18 -35.49
N ILE A 61 1.99 18.12 -35.34
CA ILE A 61 3.45 18.22 -35.16
C ILE A 61 4.12 17.86 -36.48
N ASP A 62 4.75 18.85 -37.12
CA ASP A 62 5.58 18.65 -38.31
C ASP A 62 7.02 18.29 -37.89
N ILE A 63 7.53 17.14 -38.32
CA ILE A 63 8.89 16.67 -38.02
C ILE A 63 9.77 16.85 -39.26
N GLU A 64 10.56 17.92 -39.33
CA GLU A 64 11.58 18.07 -40.38
C GLU A 64 12.91 17.39 -39.99
N SER A 65 13.35 16.41 -40.78
CA SER A 65 14.68 15.83 -40.67
C SER A 65 15.73 16.75 -41.30
N LYS A 66 16.68 17.29 -40.52
CA LYS A 66 17.87 17.93 -41.12
C LYS A 66 18.94 16.91 -41.46
N SER A 67 18.98 16.53 -42.74
CA SER A 67 20.21 16.14 -43.41
C SER A 67 21.13 17.36 -43.50
N ASN A 68 22.21 17.40 -42.70
CA ASN A 68 23.44 18.13 -43.00
C ASN A 68 24.51 17.84 -41.93
N VAL A 69 25.27 16.77 -42.13
CA VAL A 69 26.60 16.60 -41.52
C VAL A 69 27.61 16.41 -42.65
N LEU A 70 28.37 17.48 -42.88
CA LEU A 70 29.64 17.47 -43.60
C LEU A 70 30.65 16.63 -42.81
N GLY A 71 31.26 15.62 -43.44
CA GLY A 71 32.55 15.09 -42.96
C GLY A 71 32.77 13.58 -43.09
N THR A 72 33.45 13.21 -44.17
CA THR A 72 34.30 12.02 -44.38
C THR A 72 33.66 10.63 -44.46
N LYS A 73 33.47 10.19 -45.71
CA LYS A 73 33.32 8.80 -46.16
C LYS A 73 34.32 7.86 -45.48
N ARG A 74 33.82 6.84 -44.78
CA ARG A 74 34.40 5.49 -44.78
C ARG A 74 33.28 4.45 -44.88
N ASN A 75 33.23 3.84 -46.06
CA ASN A 75 32.66 2.56 -46.47
C ASN A 75 31.48 1.99 -45.67
N ILE A 76 30.30 2.20 -46.26
CA ILE A 76 29.11 1.36 -46.12
C ILE A 76 29.39 0.09 -46.94
N GLU A 77 29.91 -0.97 -46.31
CA GLU A 77 29.91 -2.31 -46.95
C GLU A 77 30.11 -3.49 -45.97
N GLU A 78 29.92 -3.32 -44.66
CA GLU A 78 29.92 -4.43 -43.71
C GLU A 78 28.93 -4.22 -42.55
N LEU A 79 27.64 -4.17 -42.84
CA LEU A 79 26.62 -4.47 -41.82
C LEU A 79 25.56 -5.37 -42.46
N ASN A 80 25.82 -6.67 -42.33
CA ASN A 80 24.86 -7.75 -42.57
C ASN A 80 23.60 -7.48 -41.76
N ILE A 81 22.52 -7.13 -42.47
CA ILE A 81 21.16 -7.12 -41.94
C ILE A 81 20.76 -8.58 -41.76
N ASN A 82 20.96 -9.12 -40.56
CA ASN A 82 20.23 -10.29 -40.10
C ASN A 82 18.96 -9.79 -39.41
N SER A 83 17.83 -10.21 -39.99
CA SER A 83 16.48 -10.10 -39.48
C SER A 83 16.39 -10.54 -38.01
N TYR A 84 16.13 -9.58 -37.11
CA TYR A 84 15.67 -9.89 -35.75
C TYR A 84 14.17 -10.15 -35.78
N GLU A 85 13.80 -11.35 -36.20
CA GLU A 85 12.56 -11.99 -35.74
C GLU A 85 12.81 -12.58 -34.35
N ASN A 86 11.86 -12.36 -33.43
CA ASN A 86 11.73 -13.00 -32.11
C ASN A 86 12.88 -12.76 -31.12
N ASN A 87 12.87 -11.60 -30.46
CA ASN A 87 13.37 -11.52 -29.09
C ASN A 87 12.19 -11.25 -28.16
N GLU A 88 11.80 -12.28 -27.39
CA GLU A 88 11.05 -12.10 -26.16
C GLU A 88 11.73 -11.00 -25.35
N TYR A 89 10.95 -10.02 -24.90
CA TYR A 89 11.40 -9.01 -23.96
C TYR A 89 11.80 -9.73 -22.67
N GLN A 90 13.10 -10.01 -22.48
CA GLN A 90 13.60 -10.48 -21.21
C GLN A 90 13.60 -9.29 -20.24
N ASP A 91 12.63 -9.32 -19.32
CA ASP A 91 12.61 -8.48 -18.13
C ASP A 91 13.94 -8.64 -17.37
N THR A 92 14.74 -7.58 -17.33
CA THR A 92 16.05 -7.54 -16.67
C THR A 92 15.95 -7.06 -15.22
N SER A 93 14.73 -6.91 -14.66
CA SER A 93 14.58 -6.70 -13.22
C SER A 93 14.93 -7.99 -12.46
N PRO A 94 15.78 -7.95 -11.41
CA PRO A 94 16.16 -9.15 -10.64
C PRO A 94 15.02 -9.67 -9.74
N THR A 95 13.77 -9.30 -10.00
CA THR A 95 12.67 -9.51 -9.07
C THR A 95 11.96 -10.83 -9.38
N LYS A 96 12.38 -11.90 -8.69
CA LYS A 96 11.63 -13.15 -8.64
C LYS A 96 10.23 -12.84 -8.07
N THR A 97 9.20 -12.80 -8.92
CA THR A 97 7.82 -12.68 -8.44
C THR A 97 7.53 -13.87 -7.54
N ALA A 98 7.17 -13.62 -6.27
CA ALA A 98 6.80 -14.69 -5.33
C ALA A 98 5.58 -15.44 -5.88
N LYS A 99 5.73 -16.75 -6.10
CA LYS A 99 4.73 -17.62 -6.73
C LYS A 99 3.91 -18.37 -5.68
N ALA A 100 4.47 -18.58 -4.50
CA ALA A 100 3.85 -19.29 -3.38
C ALA A 100 4.11 -18.58 -2.03
N LEU A 101 3.46 -19.03 -0.95
CA LEU A 101 3.59 -18.42 0.38
C LEU A 101 4.95 -18.70 1.05
N ASP A 102 5.63 -19.76 0.62
CA ASP A 102 6.99 -20.14 1.03
C ASP A 102 8.10 -19.49 0.17
N ASP A 103 7.74 -18.67 -0.83
CA ASP A 103 8.68 -17.76 -1.50
C ASP A 103 8.89 -16.50 -0.63
N TYR A 104 9.56 -16.68 0.51
CA TYR A 104 9.78 -15.62 1.49
C TYR A 104 10.53 -14.41 0.91
N VAL A 105 10.13 -13.22 1.36
CA VAL A 105 10.73 -11.93 1.00
C VAL A 105 11.28 -11.24 2.25
N LEU A 106 12.21 -10.31 2.06
CA LEU A 106 12.66 -9.46 3.15
C LEU A 106 11.64 -8.35 3.41
N LEU A 107 11.40 -8.04 4.69
CA LEU A 107 10.57 -6.89 5.07
C LEU A 107 11.42 -5.63 5.21
N GLY A 108 11.39 -4.78 4.18
CA GLY A 108 12.18 -3.54 4.11
C GLY A 108 13.66 -3.78 4.35
N ARG A 109 14.32 -2.81 4.97
CA ARG A 109 15.74 -2.84 5.36
C ARG A 109 16.02 -3.72 6.57
N SER A 110 15.60 -4.99 6.53
CA SER A 110 15.80 -5.94 7.61
C SER A 110 16.21 -7.33 7.11
N GLY A 111 16.72 -8.15 8.03
CA GLY A 111 16.93 -9.57 7.81
C GLY A 111 15.69 -10.42 8.07
N LEU A 112 14.52 -9.83 8.32
CA LEU A 112 13.32 -10.59 8.64
C LEU A 112 12.71 -11.16 7.35
N ARG A 113 12.55 -12.49 7.30
CA ARG A 113 11.91 -13.19 6.17
C ARG A 113 10.43 -13.36 6.47
N VAL A 114 9.59 -12.79 5.63
CA VAL A 114 8.14 -12.90 5.74
C VAL A 114 7.57 -13.53 4.46
N SER A 115 6.48 -14.27 4.60
CA SER A 115 5.71 -14.75 3.45
C SER A 115 5.16 -13.55 2.68
N PRO A 116 5.04 -13.65 1.35
CA PRO A 116 4.62 -12.52 0.52
C PRO A 116 3.24 -12.01 0.89
N LEU A 117 2.38 -12.86 1.46
CA LEU A 117 1.11 -12.47 2.09
C LEU A 117 1.21 -12.68 3.61
N CYS A 118 0.70 -11.74 4.42
CA CYS A 118 0.43 -11.88 5.86
C CYS A 118 -1.04 -12.23 6.07
N LEU A 119 -1.29 -13.11 7.04
CA LEU A 119 -2.63 -13.38 7.55
C LEU A 119 -2.89 -12.49 8.76
N GLY A 120 -3.78 -11.51 8.63
CA GLY A 120 -4.21 -10.75 9.80
C GLY A 120 -5.47 -11.33 10.43
N THR A 121 -5.68 -10.97 11.69
CA THR A 121 -6.61 -11.66 12.59
C THR A 121 -7.71 -10.73 13.12
N ALA A 122 -8.02 -9.63 12.43
CA ALA A 122 -9.02 -8.67 12.89
C ALA A 122 -10.42 -9.30 13.06
N THR A 123 -10.71 -10.34 12.28
CA THR A 123 -11.95 -11.11 12.32
C THR A 123 -11.83 -12.43 13.08
N PHE A 124 -10.72 -12.68 13.78
CA PHE A 124 -10.61 -13.80 14.71
C PHE A 124 -11.24 -13.40 16.03
N GLY A 125 -12.29 -14.10 16.44
CA GLY A 125 -13.15 -13.72 17.55
C GLY A 125 -14.51 -13.19 17.10
N GLU A 126 -15.40 -13.02 18.07
CA GLU A 126 -16.80 -12.65 17.88
C GLU A 126 -17.25 -11.49 18.78
N GLN A 127 -16.38 -10.96 19.66
CA GLN A 127 -16.76 -9.89 20.60
C GLN A 127 -17.31 -8.62 19.93
N TRP A 128 -16.85 -8.29 18.72
CA TRP A 128 -17.38 -7.15 17.98
C TRP A 128 -18.74 -7.43 17.31
N GLY A 129 -19.28 -8.64 17.48
CA GLY A 129 -20.46 -9.13 16.75
C GLY A 129 -20.16 -9.44 15.29
N ILE A 130 -18.89 -9.37 14.87
CA ILE A 130 -18.41 -9.75 13.54
C ILE A 130 -17.13 -10.55 13.70
N GLY A 131 -16.98 -11.59 12.88
CA GLY A 131 -15.78 -12.43 12.85
C GLY A 131 -16.13 -13.90 12.89
N ALA A 132 -15.20 -14.71 13.37
CA ALA A 132 -15.32 -16.15 13.43
C ALA A 132 -14.89 -16.65 14.81
N ASN A 133 -15.59 -17.67 15.32
CA ASN A 133 -15.20 -18.37 16.54
C ASN A 133 -13.80 -19.01 16.42
N LYS A 134 -13.35 -19.58 17.54
CA LYS A 134 -12.02 -20.16 17.66
C LYS A 134 -11.79 -21.29 16.64
N GLU A 135 -12.73 -22.20 16.48
CA GLU A 135 -12.60 -23.37 15.61
C GLU A 135 -12.53 -22.98 14.12
N GLU A 136 -13.37 -22.05 13.67
CA GLU A 136 -13.34 -21.54 12.29
C GLU A 136 -12.09 -20.70 12.02
N SER A 137 -11.71 -19.83 12.96
CA SER A 137 -10.47 -19.06 12.86
C SER A 137 -9.26 -19.98 12.74
N LYS A 138 -9.26 -21.10 13.48
CA LYS A 138 -8.21 -22.12 13.41
C LYS A 138 -8.11 -22.76 12.03
N LYS A 139 -9.22 -23.05 11.35
CA LYS A 139 -9.18 -23.61 9.98
C LYS A 139 -8.51 -22.66 8.99
N VAL A 140 -8.77 -21.36 9.11
CA VAL A 140 -8.11 -20.33 8.28
C VAL A 140 -6.62 -20.25 8.58
N PHE A 141 -6.27 -20.25 9.86
CA PHE A 141 -4.88 -20.29 10.31
C PHE A 141 -4.14 -21.52 9.77
N ASP A 142 -4.69 -22.72 9.97
CA ASP A 142 -4.08 -23.98 9.56
C ASP A 142 -3.86 -24.00 8.04
N LEU A 143 -4.88 -23.62 7.26
CA LEU A 143 -4.75 -23.55 5.80
C LEU A 143 -3.63 -22.59 5.34
N TYR A 144 -3.53 -21.41 5.96
CA TYR A 144 -2.49 -20.44 5.60
C TYR A 144 -1.09 -20.95 5.97
N TYR A 145 -0.93 -21.49 7.18
CA TYR A 145 0.33 -22.01 7.69
C TYR A 145 0.80 -23.24 6.91
N GLU A 146 -0.08 -24.21 6.66
CA GLU A 146 0.22 -25.42 5.87
C GLU A 146 0.66 -25.12 4.43
N ARG A 147 0.30 -23.95 3.91
CA ARG A 147 0.72 -23.48 2.58
C ARG A 147 2.07 -22.74 2.59
N GLY A 148 2.72 -22.62 3.74
CA GLY A 148 4.02 -21.96 3.91
C GLY A 148 3.94 -20.54 4.48
N GLY A 149 2.74 -20.04 4.78
CA GLY A 149 2.57 -18.72 5.37
C GLY A 149 3.18 -18.63 6.75
N ASN A 150 4.00 -17.61 7.00
CA ASN A 150 4.69 -17.44 8.29
C ASN A 150 4.39 -16.09 8.96
N PHE A 151 3.71 -15.16 8.28
CA PHE A 151 3.53 -13.81 8.79
C PHE A 151 2.10 -13.59 9.25
N PHE A 152 1.92 -13.26 10.53
CA PHE A 152 0.63 -13.06 11.16
C PHE A 152 0.53 -11.67 11.79
N ASP A 153 -0.60 -11.00 11.60
CA ASP A 153 -0.84 -9.65 12.10
C ASP A 153 -2.09 -9.59 12.98
N THR A 154 -1.92 -9.06 14.18
CA THR A 154 -3.01 -8.86 15.12
C THR A 154 -2.92 -7.47 15.75
N ALA A 155 -3.79 -7.13 16.69
CA ALA A 155 -3.69 -5.87 17.45
C ALA A 155 -4.35 -6.02 18.81
N CYS A 156 -3.94 -5.17 19.76
CA CYS A 156 -4.48 -5.19 21.12
C CYS A 156 -6.01 -5.06 21.21
N ASN A 157 -6.63 -4.42 20.21
CA ASN A 157 -8.07 -4.17 20.18
C ASN A 157 -8.88 -5.17 19.34
N TYR A 158 -8.26 -6.02 18.51
CA TYR A 158 -9.00 -6.90 17.57
C TYR A 158 -9.89 -7.89 18.33
N ASN A 159 -11.21 -7.80 18.09
CA ASN A 159 -12.26 -8.52 18.83
C ASN A 159 -12.00 -8.52 20.36
N ASP A 160 -11.71 -7.34 20.93
CA ASP A 160 -11.39 -7.16 22.35
C ASP A 160 -10.28 -8.11 22.84
N GLY A 161 -9.26 -8.27 21.99
CA GLY A 161 -8.07 -9.08 22.21
C GLY A 161 -8.24 -10.57 21.92
N GLU A 162 -9.38 -11.02 21.37
CA GLU A 162 -9.55 -12.43 20.97
C GLU A 162 -8.58 -12.81 19.85
N GLY A 163 -8.30 -11.90 18.91
CA GLY A 163 -7.31 -12.15 17.85
C GLY A 163 -5.94 -12.53 18.42
N GLU A 164 -5.47 -11.82 19.45
CA GLU A 164 -4.21 -12.14 20.15
C GLU A 164 -4.29 -13.46 20.92
N ARG A 165 -5.38 -13.72 21.64
CA ARG A 165 -5.56 -14.97 22.41
C ARG A 165 -5.57 -16.19 21.49
N PHE A 166 -6.35 -16.12 20.41
CA PHE A 166 -6.48 -17.21 19.46
C PHE A 166 -5.15 -17.48 18.75
N LEU A 167 -4.49 -16.42 18.26
CA LEU A 167 -3.20 -16.55 17.60
C LEU A 167 -2.13 -17.12 18.54
N GLY A 168 -2.10 -16.66 19.80
CA GLY A 168 -1.20 -17.18 20.84
C GLY A 168 -1.34 -18.68 21.04
N ASP A 169 -2.58 -19.19 21.12
CA ASP A 169 -2.85 -20.62 21.22
C ASP A 169 -2.36 -21.39 19.98
N TYR A 170 -2.64 -20.87 18.77
CA TYR A 170 -2.38 -21.57 17.51
C TYR A 170 -0.89 -21.75 17.17
N VAL A 171 -0.05 -20.83 17.64
CA VAL A 171 1.38 -20.80 17.33
C VAL A 171 2.27 -21.24 18.51
N SER A 172 1.67 -21.61 19.64
CA SER A 172 2.39 -21.93 20.89
C SER A 172 3.50 -22.97 20.74
N ASP A 173 3.28 -23.99 19.90
CA ASP A 173 4.22 -25.09 19.60
C ASP A 173 5.20 -24.80 18.45
N LYS A 174 5.04 -23.65 17.77
CA LYS A 174 5.75 -23.29 16.53
C LYS A 174 6.21 -21.82 16.52
N ARG A 175 6.37 -21.23 17.70
CA ARG A 175 6.64 -19.79 17.86
C ARG A 175 7.87 -19.32 17.07
N SER A 176 8.92 -20.13 16.99
CA SER A 176 10.16 -19.80 16.27
C SER A 176 10.00 -19.74 14.75
N ASP A 177 8.95 -20.37 14.22
CA ASP A 177 8.79 -20.59 12.78
C ASP A 177 7.92 -19.51 12.14
N VAL A 178 7.38 -18.60 12.97
CA VAL A 178 6.40 -17.59 12.57
C VAL A 178 6.84 -16.19 12.99
N VAL A 179 6.43 -15.22 12.19
CA VAL A 179 6.56 -13.79 12.44
C VAL A 179 5.23 -13.27 12.97
N ILE A 180 5.22 -12.84 14.23
CA ILE A 180 4.05 -12.29 14.90
C ILE A 180 4.17 -10.78 15.00
N ALA A 181 3.21 -10.09 14.40
CA ALA A 181 3.01 -8.67 14.55
C ALA A 181 1.82 -8.36 15.46
N THR A 182 2.00 -7.39 16.37
CA THR A 182 0.87 -6.74 17.05
C THR A 182 1.01 -5.22 17.01
N LYS A 183 0.00 -4.50 17.51
CA LYS A 183 -0.08 -3.05 17.45
C LYS A 183 -0.55 -2.47 18.77
N TYR A 184 0.00 -1.32 19.12
CA TYR A 184 -0.51 -0.44 20.18
C TYR A 184 -0.95 0.89 19.56
N THR A 185 -1.89 1.57 20.21
CA THR A 185 -2.34 2.98 20.05
C THR A 185 -3.82 3.07 20.42
N CYS A 186 -4.61 2.08 20.01
CA CYS A 186 -6.04 2.04 20.28
C CYS A 186 -6.31 1.85 21.78
N ASN A 187 -7.22 2.65 22.33
CA ASN A 187 -7.59 2.56 23.73
C ASN A 187 -8.72 1.55 23.92
N THR A 188 -8.38 0.33 24.33
CA THR A 188 -9.35 -0.75 24.54
C THR A 188 -10.39 -0.43 25.62
N THR A 189 -10.02 0.31 26.67
CA THR A 189 -10.97 0.71 27.73
C THR A 189 -12.03 1.70 27.24
N SER A 190 -11.77 2.44 26.15
CA SER A 190 -12.77 3.32 25.54
C SER A 190 -13.78 2.58 24.66
N MET A 191 -13.48 1.33 24.30
CA MET A 191 -14.30 0.50 23.41
C MET A 191 -15.20 -0.47 24.18
N GLN A 192 -14.88 -0.73 25.44
CA GLN A 192 -15.60 -1.70 26.28
C GLN A 192 -16.67 -1.03 27.13
N LYS A 193 -17.86 -1.65 27.18
CA LYS A 193 -18.92 -1.26 28.10
C LYS A 193 -18.53 -1.68 29.52
N ASP A 194 -18.93 -0.90 30.51
CA ASP A 194 -18.74 -1.20 31.95
C ASP A 194 -17.28 -1.27 32.43
N VAL A 195 -16.34 -0.79 31.61
CA VAL A 195 -14.93 -0.61 31.99
C VAL A 195 -14.65 0.87 32.22
N ARG A 196 -13.98 1.20 33.34
CA ARG A 196 -13.57 2.57 33.61
C ARG A 196 -12.57 3.02 32.53
N LEU A 197 -12.88 4.12 31.85
CA LEU A 197 -11.99 4.75 30.89
C LEU A 197 -10.62 5.06 31.55
N ASN A 198 -9.56 4.49 30.99
CA ASN A 198 -8.19 4.84 31.31
C ASN A 198 -7.63 5.68 30.15
N PRO A 199 -7.47 7.01 30.31
CA PRO A 199 -7.00 7.86 29.21
C PRO A 199 -5.57 7.54 28.76
N ASN A 200 -4.78 6.84 29.58
CA ASN A 200 -3.39 6.48 29.31
C ASN A 200 -3.20 5.07 28.73
N LEU A 201 -4.28 4.37 28.37
CA LEU A 201 -4.22 3.06 27.71
C LEU A 201 -4.30 3.17 26.18
N GLY A 202 -4.19 4.37 25.61
CA GLY A 202 -4.09 4.59 24.18
C GLY A 202 -3.25 5.83 23.85
N GLY A 203 -3.05 6.08 22.56
CA GLY A 203 -2.09 7.06 22.05
C GLY A 203 -0.69 6.47 21.85
N ASN A 204 0.22 7.27 21.29
CA ASN A 204 1.55 6.79 20.90
C ASN A 204 2.61 6.97 22.03
N HIS A 205 2.25 7.63 23.14
CA HIS A 205 3.14 7.95 24.26
C HIS A 205 3.66 6.71 25.00
N ARG A 206 4.78 6.88 25.72
CA ARG A 206 5.53 5.78 26.34
C ARG A 206 4.69 4.91 27.28
N LYS A 207 3.85 5.52 28.13
CA LYS A 207 3.01 4.76 29.06
C LYS A 207 2.00 3.88 28.32
N SER A 208 1.35 4.39 27.28
CA SER A 208 0.42 3.60 26.45
C SER A 208 1.14 2.41 25.81
N LEU A 209 2.35 2.62 25.26
CA LEU A 209 3.17 1.55 24.68
C LEU A 209 3.44 0.45 25.72
N VAL A 210 4.01 0.80 26.87
CA VAL A 210 4.42 -0.18 27.89
C VAL A 210 3.23 -1.00 28.38
N GLU A 211 2.11 -0.35 28.71
CA GLU A 211 0.92 -1.04 29.21
C GLU A 211 0.31 -1.95 28.13
N ASN A 212 0.12 -1.44 26.91
CA ASN A 212 -0.46 -2.22 25.82
C ASN A 212 0.42 -3.41 25.44
N LEU A 213 1.74 -3.21 25.30
CA LEU A 213 2.66 -4.29 24.93
C LEU A 213 2.66 -5.40 25.99
N ASN A 214 2.71 -5.04 27.28
CA ASN A 214 2.66 -6.04 28.35
C ASN A 214 1.36 -6.84 28.31
N GLU A 215 0.22 -6.19 28.09
CA GLU A 215 -1.07 -6.87 28.00
C GLU A 215 -1.21 -7.71 26.72
N SER A 216 -0.66 -7.26 25.59
CA SER A 216 -0.58 -8.02 24.35
C SER A 216 0.26 -9.28 24.51
N LEU A 217 1.45 -9.18 25.12
CA LEU A 217 2.31 -10.35 25.38
C LEU A 217 1.65 -11.38 26.30
N LYS A 218 0.88 -10.91 27.30
CA LYS A 218 0.07 -11.80 28.15
C LYS A 218 -1.02 -12.53 27.35
N ARG A 219 -1.77 -11.81 26.50
CA ARG A 219 -2.82 -12.42 25.66
C ARG A 219 -2.25 -13.40 24.64
N LEU A 220 -1.12 -13.06 24.02
CA LEU A 220 -0.40 -13.93 23.09
C LEU A 220 0.29 -15.12 23.78
N ASN A 221 0.47 -15.07 25.10
CA ASN A 221 1.24 -16.03 25.87
C ASN A 221 2.69 -16.20 25.36
N MET A 222 3.39 -15.07 25.17
CA MET A 222 4.75 -15.01 24.63
C MET A 222 5.63 -14.01 25.37
N SER A 223 6.94 -14.19 25.29
CA SER A 223 7.91 -13.24 25.83
C SER A 223 8.25 -12.09 24.88
N TYR A 224 8.05 -12.28 23.57
CA TYR A 224 8.33 -11.27 22.55
C TYR A 224 7.40 -11.36 21.33
N VAL A 225 7.25 -10.25 20.63
CA VAL A 225 6.69 -10.16 19.27
C VAL A 225 7.80 -9.82 18.28
N ASP A 226 7.67 -10.29 17.04
CA ASP A 226 8.64 -9.98 15.99
C ASP A 226 8.50 -8.53 15.54
N ILE A 227 7.26 -8.05 15.39
CA ILE A 227 6.99 -6.68 14.93
C ILE A 227 6.00 -6.00 15.88
N LEU A 228 6.36 -4.82 16.39
CA LEU A 228 5.42 -3.92 17.05
C LEU A 228 5.08 -2.74 16.13
N TYR A 229 3.82 -2.61 15.77
CA TYR A 229 3.31 -1.47 15.03
C TYR A 229 2.87 -0.33 15.96
N VAL A 230 3.19 0.90 15.57
CA VAL A 230 2.38 2.06 15.97
C VAL A 230 1.14 2.08 15.09
N HIS A 231 -0.03 1.68 15.63
CA HIS A 231 -1.23 1.36 14.83
C HIS A 231 -1.79 2.57 14.04
N ILE A 232 -1.77 3.76 14.65
CA ILE A 232 -2.32 5.01 14.09
C ILE A 232 -1.42 6.16 14.53
N TYR A 233 -1.11 7.08 13.62
CA TYR A 233 -0.45 8.33 13.98
C TYR A 233 -1.47 9.32 14.57
N GLU A 234 -1.35 9.63 15.86
CA GLU A 234 -2.37 10.36 16.61
C GLU A 234 -2.03 11.84 16.91
N PHE A 235 -0.96 12.36 16.29
CA PHE A 235 -0.54 13.78 16.28
C PHE A 235 -0.30 14.47 17.64
N ARG A 236 -0.54 13.80 18.77
CA ARG A 236 -0.41 14.36 20.12
C ARG A 236 0.94 14.06 20.78
N THR A 237 1.49 12.88 20.51
CA THR A 237 2.78 12.45 21.07
C THR A 237 3.92 12.92 20.14
N PRO A 238 4.96 13.62 20.66
CA PRO A 238 6.14 13.98 19.88
C PRO A 238 6.86 12.74 19.30
N ILE A 239 7.33 12.83 18.05
CA ILE A 239 8.02 11.72 17.36
C ILE A 239 9.25 11.24 18.14
N GLU A 240 9.95 12.14 18.81
CA GLU A 240 11.13 11.84 19.63
C GLU A 240 10.76 10.90 20.80
N GLU A 241 9.61 11.12 21.43
CA GLU A 241 9.11 10.23 22.48
C GLU A 241 8.68 8.87 21.90
N ILE A 242 7.96 8.88 20.77
CA ILE A 242 7.54 7.66 20.07
C ILE A 242 8.77 6.79 19.78
N MET A 243 9.76 7.34 19.09
CA MET A 243 10.94 6.59 18.65
C MET A 243 11.83 6.14 19.82
N ARG A 244 12.01 6.97 20.86
CA ARG A 244 12.76 6.53 22.05
C ARG A 244 12.05 5.39 22.77
N SER A 245 10.72 5.45 22.90
CA SER A 245 9.94 4.42 23.59
C SER A 245 9.91 3.09 22.83
N LEU A 246 9.86 3.13 21.50
CA LEU A 246 9.99 1.97 20.63
C LEU A 246 11.38 1.33 20.75
N ASP A 247 12.43 2.13 20.75
CA ASP A 247 13.80 1.63 20.95
C ASP A 247 14.01 1.01 22.33
N ASP A 248 13.44 1.61 23.39
CA ASP A 248 13.42 1.02 24.73
C ASP A 248 12.76 -0.38 24.71
N ALA A 249 11.66 -0.54 23.96
CA ALA A 249 10.97 -1.82 23.82
C ALA A 249 11.81 -2.86 23.07
N VAL A 250 12.48 -2.48 21.99
CA VAL A 250 13.40 -3.36 21.25
C VAL A 250 14.57 -3.79 22.14
N ARG A 251 15.22 -2.84 22.80
CA ARG A 251 16.35 -3.12 23.72
C ARG A 251 15.96 -4.00 24.91
N SER A 252 14.69 -4.01 25.29
CA SER A 252 14.18 -4.90 26.34
C SER A 252 14.03 -6.37 25.90
N GLY A 253 14.13 -6.66 24.60
CA GLY A 253 13.92 -7.99 24.03
C GLY A 253 12.46 -8.40 23.88
N LYS A 254 11.51 -7.53 24.24
CA LYS A 254 10.06 -7.78 24.07
C LYS A 254 9.58 -7.59 22.63
N VAL A 255 10.36 -6.91 21.82
CA VAL A 255 10.08 -6.58 20.42
C VAL A 255 11.38 -6.78 19.63
N LEU A 256 11.32 -7.41 18.45
CA LEU A 256 12.50 -7.56 17.59
C LEU A 256 12.63 -6.42 16.57
N TYR A 257 11.50 -6.02 15.98
CA TYR A 257 11.42 -4.96 14.96
C TYR A 257 10.23 -4.05 15.21
N VAL A 258 10.31 -2.82 14.71
CA VAL A 258 9.22 -1.84 14.80
C VAL A 258 8.73 -1.48 13.40
N ALA A 259 7.44 -1.19 13.31
CA ALA A 259 6.81 -0.77 12.06
C ALA A 259 5.77 0.33 12.33
N ALA A 260 5.43 1.08 11.29
CA ALA A 260 4.43 2.14 11.34
C ALA A 260 3.13 1.65 10.70
N SER A 261 1.99 2.17 11.14
CA SER A 261 0.70 1.93 10.50
C SER A 261 -0.10 3.22 10.41
N ASN A 262 -0.63 3.51 9.22
CA ASN A 262 -1.38 4.74 8.93
C ASN A 262 -0.62 6.02 9.34
N PHE A 263 0.68 6.06 9.04
CA PHE A 263 1.53 7.24 9.22
C PHE A 263 1.47 8.13 7.97
N PRO A 264 1.50 9.46 8.11
CA PRO A 264 1.83 10.33 7.00
C PRO A 264 3.33 10.22 6.66
N SER A 265 3.66 10.40 5.38
CA SER A 265 5.02 10.30 4.82
C SER A 265 6.04 11.13 5.59
N TRP A 266 5.72 12.39 5.89
CA TRP A 266 6.60 13.30 6.61
C TRP A 266 6.94 12.81 8.03
N ALA A 267 5.98 12.14 8.70
CA ALA A 267 6.20 11.61 10.05
C ALA A 267 7.05 10.34 9.97
N LEU A 268 6.79 9.47 8.99
CA LEU A 268 7.60 8.28 8.72
C LEU A 268 9.06 8.67 8.43
N ALA A 269 9.27 9.63 7.53
CA ALA A 269 10.60 10.14 7.18
C ALA A 269 11.30 10.73 8.40
N ARG A 270 10.65 11.64 9.13
CA ARG A 270 11.23 12.25 10.33
C ARG A 270 11.55 11.22 11.41
N ALA A 271 10.70 10.22 11.61
CA ALA A 271 10.92 9.15 12.58
C ALA A 271 12.17 8.32 12.24
N ASN A 272 12.31 7.88 10.98
CA ASN A 272 13.49 7.12 10.55
C ASN A 272 14.75 7.97 10.55
N THR A 273 14.69 9.25 10.14
CA THR A 273 15.83 10.18 10.28
C THR A 273 16.30 10.27 11.74
N PHE A 274 15.38 10.38 12.70
CA PHE A 274 15.75 10.39 14.12
C PHE A 274 16.39 9.07 14.56
N ALA A 275 15.84 7.94 14.11
CA ALA A 275 16.39 6.64 14.45
C ALA A 275 17.83 6.49 13.97
N GLU A 276 18.11 6.86 12.72
CA GLU A 276 19.46 6.86 12.16
C GLU A 276 20.42 7.78 12.93
N LEU A 277 20.01 9.03 13.18
CA LEU A 277 20.85 10.00 13.89
C LEU A 277 21.14 9.64 15.36
N ARG A 278 20.25 8.87 15.99
CA ARG A 278 20.36 8.50 17.40
C ARG A 278 20.81 7.05 17.63
N GLY A 279 21.01 6.28 16.56
CA GLY A 279 21.27 4.85 16.64
C GLY A 279 20.11 4.08 17.30
N TRP A 280 18.88 4.53 17.09
CA TRP A 280 17.68 3.83 17.53
C TRP A 280 17.15 2.90 16.44
N SER A 281 16.22 2.03 16.82
CA SER A 281 15.53 1.13 15.89
C SER A 281 14.64 1.90 14.90
N SER A 282 14.94 1.80 13.60
CA SER A 282 14.13 2.37 12.51
C SER A 282 12.92 1.51 12.19
N PHE A 283 11.89 2.12 11.59
CA PHE A 283 10.76 1.37 11.06
C PHE A 283 11.17 0.54 9.84
N ILE A 284 10.86 -0.76 9.86
CA ILE A 284 11.15 -1.67 8.73
C ILE A 284 9.95 -1.87 7.80
N GLY A 285 8.77 -1.46 8.25
CA GLY A 285 7.52 -1.63 7.51
C GLY A 285 6.51 -0.51 7.76
N LEU A 286 5.68 -0.25 6.76
CA LEU A 286 4.51 0.62 6.81
C LEU A 286 3.27 -0.18 6.44
N GLN A 287 2.36 -0.36 7.39
CA GLN A 287 1.03 -0.90 7.13
C GLN A 287 0.06 0.23 6.75
N THR A 288 -0.51 0.19 5.54
CA THR A 288 -1.41 1.25 5.06
C THR A 288 -2.49 0.70 4.13
N ARG A 289 -3.59 1.45 3.97
CA ARG A 289 -4.69 1.03 3.10
C ARG A 289 -4.24 1.12 1.65
N TYR A 290 -4.51 0.06 0.88
CA TYR A 290 -4.26 0.07 -0.55
C TYR A 290 -5.14 -0.94 -1.26
N SER A 291 -5.82 -0.53 -2.33
CA SER A 291 -6.66 -1.40 -3.17
C SER A 291 -6.89 -0.75 -4.55
N LEU A 292 -7.62 -1.42 -5.43
CA LEU A 292 -8.09 -0.79 -6.67
C LEU A 292 -8.97 0.45 -6.41
N LEU A 293 -9.64 0.54 -5.26
CA LEU A 293 -10.49 1.69 -4.91
C LEU A 293 -9.71 2.82 -4.22
N ASP A 294 -8.56 2.51 -3.64
CA ASP A 294 -7.76 3.46 -2.85
C ASP A 294 -6.30 3.35 -3.28
N ARG A 295 -5.87 4.30 -4.11
CA ARG A 295 -4.51 4.45 -4.63
C ARG A 295 -3.74 5.59 -3.95
N SER A 296 -4.24 6.09 -2.81
CA SER A 296 -3.70 7.30 -2.17
C SER A 296 -2.24 7.17 -1.75
N LEU A 297 -1.77 5.96 -1.42
CA LEU A 297 -0.36 5.77 -1.05
C LEU A 297 0.62 6.10 -2.20
N GLU A 298 0.21 5.93 -3.46
CA GLU A 298 1.11 6.02 -4.62
C GLU A 298 1.68 7.43 -4.80
N PHE A 299 0.94 8.42 -4.32
CA PHE A 299 1.31 9.83 -4.47
C PHE A 299 2.55 10.22 -3.64
N ASP A 300 2.70 9.68 -2.43
CA ASP A 300 3.70 10.20 -1.48
C ASP A 300 4.26 9.13 -0.52
N LEU A 301 3.42 8.24 0.01
CA LEU A 301 3.87 7.19 0.92
C LEU A 301 4.73 6.14 0.23
N GLN A 302 4.41 5.77 -1.01
CA GLN A 302 5.18 4.77 -1.75
C GLN A 302 6.58 5.29 -2.12
N PRO A 303 6.76 6.49 -2.71
CA PRO A 303 8.08 7.08 -2.88
C PRO A 303 8.87 7.20 -1.56
N ALA A 304 8.22 7.64 -0.47
CA ALA A 304 8.88 7.74 0.83
C ALA A 304 9.34 6.37 1.36
N CYS A 305 8.53 5.33 1.20
CA CYS A 305 8.90 3.97 1.59
C CYS A 305 10.07 3.43 0.75
N ALA A 306 10.09 3.71 -0.56
CA ALA A 306 11.19 3.32 -1.43
C ALA A 306 12.50 4.02 -1.06
N GLU A 307 12.47 5.33 -0.76
CA GLU A 307 13.65 6.09 -0.33
C GLU A 307 14.21 5.61 1.01
N LEU A 308 13.32 5.29 1.95
CA LEU A 308 13.70 4.88 3.31
C LEU A 308 13.93 3.36 3.46
N ASP A 309 13.77 2.60 2.37
CA ASP A 309 13.81 1.13 2.35
C ASP A 309 12.87 0.50 3.40
N VAL A 310 11.63 1.00 3.42
CA VAL A 310 10.54 0.54 4.31
C VAL A 310 9.61 -0.35 3.49
N GLY A 311 9.37 -1.58 3.95
CA GLY A 311 8.43 -2.49 3.29
C GLY A 311 6.98 -2.00 3.44
N ILE A 312 6.13 -2.20 2.43
CA ILE A 312 4.72 -1.81 2.47
C ILE A 312 3.86 -3.03 2.77
N ILE A 313 3.00 -2.91 3.79
CA ILE A 313 2.05 -3.92 4.20
C ILE A 313 0.61 -3.45 3.94
N PRO A 314 0.05 -3.72 2.74
CA PRO A 314 -1.25 -3.20 2.38
C PRO A 314 -2.34 -3.97 3.10
N TRP A 315 -3.27 -3.24 3.70
CA TRP A 315 -4.51 -3.78 4.25
C TRP A 315 -5.71 -3.27 3.44
N GLY A 316 -6.82 -4.00 3.51
CA GLY A 316 -8.03 -3.65 2.76
C GLY A 316 -7.92 -3.85 1.24
N ALA A 317 -7.02 -4.73 0.78
CA ALA A 317 -6.77 -4.98 -0.65
C ALA A 317 -8.00 -5.39 -1.47
N VAL A 318 -9.02 -5.96 -0.82
CA VAL A 318 -10.31 -6.33 -1.43
C VAL A 318 -11.47 -5.40 -1.04
N ALA A 319 -11.17 -4.21 -0.51
CA ALA A 319 -12.13 -3.21 -0.06
C ALA A 319 -13.24 -3.80 0.84
N GLU A 320 -12.83 -4.45 1.93
CA GLU A 320 -13.70 -5.12 2.92
C GLU A 320 -14.58 -6.26 2.35
N GLY A 321 -14.40 -6.61 1.07
CA GLY A 321 -15.17 -7.60 0.36
C GLY A 321 -15.90 -7.06 -0.88
N PHE A 322 -15.90 -5.74 -1.10
CA PHE A 322 -16.54 -5.13 -2.27
C PHE A 322 -15.90 -5.62 -3.58
N LEU A 323 -14.57 -5.74 -3.64
CA LEU A 323 -13.83 -6.18 -4.83
C LEU A 323 -13.88 -7.70 -5.09
N THR A 324 -14.70 -8.46 -4.35
CA THR A 324 -14.81 -9.92 -4.52
C THR A 324 -15.70 -10.33 -5.70
N GLY A 325 -16.51 -9.40 -6.22
CA GLY A 325 -17.52 -9.69 -7.25
C GLY A 325 -18.78 -10.40 -6.72
N LYS A 326 -18.88 -10.67 -5.41
CA LYS A 326 -20.06 -11.35 -4.82
C LYS A 326 -21.27 -10.44 -4.66
N HIS A 327 -21.07 -9.12 -4.74
CA HIS A 327 -22.12 -8.12 -4.55
C HIS A 327 -22.56 -7.56 -5.89
N THR A 328 -23.87 -7.59 -6.14
CA THR A 328 -24.53 -6.80 -7.19
C THR A 328 -25.05 -5.48 -6.63
N ARG A 329 -25.32 -4.50 -7.50
CA ARG A 329 -25.95 -3.21 -7.12
C ARG A 329 -27.22 -3.42 -6.30
N GLU A 330 -28.05 -4.39 -6.68
CA GLU A 330 -29.28 -4.77 -5.97
C GLU A 330 -29.00 -5.42 -4.61
N SER A 331 -28.03 -6.33 -4.52
CA SER A 331 -27.69 -7.00 -3.26
C SER A 331 -27.06 -6.02 -2.25
N ALA A 332 -26.27 -5.05 -2.75
CA ALA A 332 -25.59 -4.05 -1.93
C ALA A 332 -26.58 -3.07 -1.28
N ALA A 333 -27.63 -2.70 -2.02
CA ALA A 333 -28.73 -1.87 -1.50
C ALA A 333 -29.52 -2.55 -0.36
N ASN A 334 -29.48 -3.89 -0.30
CA ASN A 334 -30.20 -4.72 0.67
C ASN A 334 -29.29 -5.30 1.77
N LEU A 335 -28.03 -4.84 1.88
CA LEU A 335 -27.12 -5.31 2.91
C LEU A 335 -27.65 -4.93 4.30
N LYS A 336 -27.81 -5.94 5.16
CA LYS A 336 -28.18 -5.74 6.57
C LYS A 336 -27.08 -5.03 7.34
N SER A 337 -27.44 -4.34 8.42
CA SER A 337 -26.56 -3.48 9.22
C SER A 337 -25.57 -4.25 10.11
N GLU A 338 -24.66 -4.99 9.50
CA GLU A 338 -23.45 -5.51 10.15
C GLU A 338 -22.25 -4.60 9.80
N HIS A 339 -21.25 -4.49 10.68
CA HIS A 339 -20.13 -3.56 10.48
C HIS A 339 -19.37 -3.76 9.15
N ARG A 340 -19.15 -5.02 8.73
CA ARG A 340 -18.52 -5.32 7.42
C ARG A 340 -19.44 -4.95 6.26
N SER A 341 -20.73 -5.24 6.39
CA SER A 341 -21.77 -4.89 5.43
C SER A 341 -21.93 -3.38 5.27
N HIS A 342 -21.71 -2.58 6.33
CA HIS A 342 -21.69 -1.12 6.24
C HIS A 342 -20.56 -0.60 5.35
N LYS A 343 -19.34 -1.13 5.46
CA LYS A 343 -18.23 -0.69 4.61
C LYS A 343 -18.46 -1.02 3.14
N VAL A 344 -18.97 -2.22 2.85
CA VAL A 344 -19.37 -2.58 1.49
C VAL A 344 -20.50 -1.67 1.00
N ALA A 345 -21.49 -1.37 1.84
CA ALA A 345 -22.57 -0.44 1.51
C ALA A 345 -22.06 0.97 1.23
N ASP A 346 -21.08 1.47 1.99
CA ASP A 346 -20.45 2.77 1.74
C ASP A 346 -19.73 2.79 0.40
N HIS A 347 -18.93 1.76 0.08
CA HIS A 347 -18.29 1.62 -1.22
C HIS A 347 -19.31 1.57 -2.37
N SER A 348 -20.47 0.94 -2.14
CA SER A 348 -21.52 0.79 -3.15
C SER A 348 -22.26 2.07 -3.52
N LYS A 349 -22.17 3.12 -2.69
CA LYS A 349 -22.79 4.43 -2.96
C LYS A 349 -22.06 5.23 -4.05
N VAL A 350 -20.83 4.83 -4.40
CA VAL A 350 -19.98 5.54 -5.35
C VAL A 350 -19.95 4.78 -6.68
N GLU A 351 -20.56 5.33 -7.73
CA GLU A 351 -20.66 4.65 -9.04
C GLU A 351 -19.29 4.32 -9.65
N LYS A 352 -18.27 5.15 -9.41
CA LYS A 352 -16.89 4.87 -9.85
C LYS A 352 -16.38 3.52 -9.30
N ASN A 353 -16.76 3.14 -8.09
CA ASN A 353 -16.31 1.87 -7.49
C ASN A 353 -16.91 0.67 -8.23
N TRP A 354 -18.16 0.77 -8.69
CA TRP A 354 -18.78 -0.27 -9.50
C TRP A 354 -18.08 -0.43 -10.85
N LYS A 355 -17.73 0.66 -11.52
CA LYS A 355 -16.94 0.60 -12.77
C LYS A 355 -15.61 -0.12 -12.57
N ILE A 356 -14.89 0.21 -11.49
CA ILE A 356 -13.63 -0.47 -11.15
C ILE A 356 -13.84 -1.96 -10.89
N LEU A 357 -14.93 -2.34 -10.21
CA LEU A 357 -15.27 -3.75 -10.01
C LEU A 357 -15.60 -4.45 -11.34
N ASP A 358 -16.39 -3.82 -12.20
CA ASP A 358 -16.77 -4.35 -13.52
C ASP A 358 -15.53 -4.58 -14.41
N ASP A 359 -14.57 -3.64 -14.38
CA ASP A 359 -13.26 -3.78 -15.04
C ASP A 359 -12.45 -4.95 -14.44
N GLY A 360 -12.41 -5.04 -13.11
CA GLY A 360 -11.74 -6.14 -12.41
C GLY A 360 -12.33 -7.51 -12.72
N ILE A 361 -13.66 -7.59 -12.91
CA ILE A 361 -14.36 -8.81 -13.36
C ILE A 361 -14.01 -9.14 -14.81
N THR A 362 -13.86 -8.13 -15.67
CA THR A 362 -13.44 -8.32 -17.07
C THR A 362 -12.03 -8.94 -17.13
N VAL A 363 -11.06 -8.35 -16.42
CA VAL A 363 -9.70 -8.89 -16.30
C VAL A 363 -9.70 -10.29 -15.67
N SER A 364 -10.56 -10.54 -14.69
CA SER A 364 -10.74 -11.86 -14.08
C SER A 364 -11.11 -12.93 -15.12
N LYS A 365 -12.02 -12.62 -16.05
CA LYS A 365 -12.41 -13.53 -17.14
C LYS A 365 -11.27 -13.76 -18.14
N GLU A 366 -10.55 -12.71 -18.51
CA GLU A 366 -9.43 -12.79 -19.46
C GLU A 366 -8.25 -13.61 -18.92
N THR A 367 -7.97 -13.48 -17.61
CA THR A 367 -6.82 -14.13 -16.97
C THR A 367 -7.13 -15.50 -16.35
N GLY A 368 -8.41 -15.90 -16.31
CA GLY A 368 -8.86 -17.12 -15.63
C GLY A 368 -8.62 -17.10 -14.11
N ARG A 369 -8.49 -15.90 -13.51
CA ARG A 369 -8.28 -15.70 -12.06
C ARG A 369 -9.55 -15.16 -11.42
N THR A 370 -9.72 -15.33 -10.11
CA THR A 370 -10.88 -14.75 -9.41
C THR A 370 -10.74 -13.23 -9.28
N PRO A 371 -11.85 -12.46 -9.12
CA PRO A 371 -11.77 -11.02 -8.86
C PRO A 371 -10.91 -10.68 -7.64
N VAL A 372 -10.95 -11.54 -6.61
CA VAL A 372 -10.07 -11.44 -5.43
C VAL A 372 -8.61 -11.54 -5.81
N GLN A 373 -8.23 -12.51 -6.65
CA GLN A 373 -6.84 -12.65 -7.09
C GLN A 373 -6.39 -11.46 -7.95
N VAL A 374 -7.27 -10.92 -8.80
CA VAL A 374 -6.99 -9.71 -9.59
C VAL A 374 -6.75 -8.51 -8.66
N ALA A 375 -7.67 -8.25 -7.73
CA ALA A 375 -7.53 -7.16 -6.76
C ALA A 375 -6.25 -7.29 -5.91
N MET A 376 -5.96 -8.50 -5.40
CA MET A 376 -4.76 -8.76 -4.59
C MET A 376 -3.46 -8.67 -5.41
N ASN A 377 -3.48 -8.99 -6.70
CA ASN A 377 -2.28 -8.84 -7.54
C ASN A 377 -2.09 -7.38 -7.98
N SER A 378 -3.15 -6.59 -8.10
CA SER A 378 -3.05 -5.15 -8.41
C SER A 378 -2.31 -4.33 -7.35
N THR A 379 -2.22 -4.87 -6.13
CA THR A 379 -1.48 -4.25 -5.02
C THR A 379 -0.03 -4.74 -4.94
N LYS A 380 0.40 -5.67 -5.81
CA LYS A 380 1.80 -6.13 -5.95
C LYS A 380 2.67 -5.24 -6.84
N THR A 381 2.08 -4.22 -7.46
CA THR A 381 2.82 -3.36 -8.39
C THR A 381 3.86 -2.58 -7.59
N TRP A 382 5.15 -2.88 -7.84
CA TRP A 382 6.38 -2.19 -7.41
C TRP A 382 7.04 -2.68 -6.10
N ASN A 383 8.04 -3.56 -6.27
CA ASN A 383 9.24 -3.85 -5.46
C ASN A 383 9.24 -3.92 -3.91
N TYR A 384 8.16 -3.66 -3.17
CA TYR A 384 8.26 -3.46 -1.70
C TYR A 384 7.15 -4.10 -0.86
N PHE A 385 6.32 -5.00 -1.38
CA PHE A 385 5.07 -5.42 -0.71
C PHE A 385 5.16 -6.75 0.06
N SER A 386 4.62 -6.79 1.28
CA SER A 386 4.20 -8.01 2.02
C SER A 386 2.75 -7.81 2.51
N PHE A 387 1.74 -8.54 2.04
CA PHE A 387 0.30 -8.20 2.27
C PHE A 387 -0.18 -8.37 3.71
N ASN A 388 -1.34 -7.83 4.13
CA ASN A 388 -2.04 -8.20 5.38
C ASN A 388 -3.57 -8.38 5.19
N TRP A 389 -4.17 -9.36 5.86
CA TRP A 389 -5.59 -9.75 5.76
C TRP A 389 -6.40 -9.26 6.98
N CYS A 390 -7.61 -8.71 6.81
CA CYS A 390 -8.53 -8.43 7.92
C CYS A 390 -9.95 -8.90 7.59
#